data_AF-A0AAD8X8B9-F1
#
_entry.id   AF-A0AAD8X8B9-F1
#
_cell.length_a   1.000
_cell.length_b   1.000
_cell.length_c   1.000
_cell.angle_alpha   90.00
_cell.angle_beta   90.00
_cell.angle_gamma   90.00
#
_symmetry.space_group_name_H-M   'P 1'
#
loop_
_entity.id
_entity.type
_entity.pdbx_description
1 polymer ?
#
loop_
_entity_poly.entity_id
_entity_poly.type
_entity_poly.pdbx_seq_one_letter_code
_entity_poly.pdbx_strand_id
1 'polypeptide(L)'
;MRLLKILPASDTEPDNLRAEVILCLRKEAPPYKPLSYTWGQQDASCSIWLRDTEDSVWKPFSIRPNLESCLKQLREEVQEAQVLWVDATCINQLNNVEKGHQVGTIDLVYRSQRLIIWLGDSSDNSDLAIDLGPLMLSMQNGQGIVARFLENQTDETWAALIDLIKRPWFTRRWV
;
A
#
# COMPACT_ATOMS: atom_id res chain seq x y z
N MET A 1 -7.69 4.02 -17.53
CA MET A 1 -6.85 3.85 -16.32
C MET A 1 -6.70 2.37 -16.06
N ARG A 2 -5.61 1.95 -15.43
CA ARG A 2 -5.41 0.55 -15.02
C ARG A 2 -5.62 0.44 -13.51
N LEU A 3 -6.23 -0.66 -13.10
CA LEU A 3 -6.39 -1.07 -11.71
C LEU A 3 -5.88 -2.50 -11.56
N LEU A 4 -5.42 -2.83 -10.36
CA LEU A 4 -4.88 -4.14 -10.01
C LEU A 4 -5.88 -4.82 -9.06
N LYS A 5 -6.54 -5.88 -9.53
CA LYS A 5 -7.39 -6.72 -8.68
C LYS A 5 -6.58 -7.90 -8.16
N ILE A 6 -6.14 -7.83 -6.91
CA ILE A 6 -5.41 -8.93 -6.27
C ILE A 6 -6.40 -10.06 -5.95
N LEU A 7 -6.06 -11.28 -6.35
CA LEU A 7 -6.88 -12.46 -6.12
C LEU A 7 -6.51 -13.10 -4.77
N PRO A 8 -7.48 -13.79 -4.11
CA PRO A 8 -7.20 -14.60 -2.93
C PRO A 8 -6.11 -15.65 -3.19
N ALA A 9 -5.51 -16.16 -2.11
CA ALA A 9 -4.57 -17.27 -2.21
C ALA A 9 -5.24 -18.48 -2.87
N SER A 10 -4.52 -19.14 -3.78
CA SER A 10 -4.97 -20.39 -4.41
C SER A 10 -4.77 -21.55 -3.46
N ASP A 11 -5.70 -22.49 -3.41
CA ASP A 11 -5.56 -23.71 -2.58
C ASP A 11 -4.32 -24.55 -2.96
N THR A 12 -3.93 -24.49 -4.24
CA THR A 12 -2.79 -25.25 -4.78
C THR A 12 -1.46 -24.51 -4.74
N GLU A 13 -1.49 -23.17 -4.74
CA GLU A 13 -0.30 -22.31 -4.84
C GLU A 13 -0.52 -21.05 -3.99
N PRO A 14 -0.62 -21.19 -2.65
CA PRO A 14 -0.98 -20.09 -1.77
C PRO A 14 0.07 -18.97 -1.81
N ASP A 15 1.34 -19.30 -2.01
CA ASP A 15 2.44 -18.32 -2.02
C ASP A 15 2.47 -17.45 -3.28
N ASN A 16 1.88 -17.92 -4.38
CA ASN A 16 1.92 -17.20 -5.65
C ASN A 16 0.92 -16.04 -5.66
N LEU A 17 1.44 -14.82 -5.74
CA LEU A 17 0.62 -13.64 -5.98
C LEU A 17 0.05 -13.69 -7.40
N ARG A 18 -1.27 -13.57 -7.50
CA ARG A 18 -2.02 -13.49 -8.76
C ARG A 18 -2.92 -12.26 -8.74
N ALA A 19 -2.93 -11.50 -9.82
CA ALA A 19 -3.80 -10.35 -9.96
C ALA A 19 -4.31 -10.16 -11.39
N GLU A 20 -5.51 -9.62 -11.50
CA GLU A 20 -6.11 -9.22 -12.77
C GLU A 20 -5.88 -7.72 -12.99
N VAL A 21 -5.44 -7.35 -14.19
CA VAL A 21 -5.36 -5.95 -14.60
C VAL A 21 -6.68 -5.57 -15.23
N ILE A 22 -7.35 -4.58 -14.64
CA ILE A 22 -8.62 -4.05 -15.12
C ILE A 22 -8.36 -2.75 -15.86
N LEU A 23 -8.63 -2.72 -17.16
CA LEU A 23 -8.65 -1.50 -17.95
C LEU A 23 -10.06 -0.88 -17.89
N CYS A 24 -10.15 0.35 -17.39
CA CYS A 24 -11.44 1.06 -17.30
C CYS A 24 -11.31 2.55 -17.57
N LEU A 25 -12.41 3.20 -17.95
CA LEU A 25 -12.47 4.66 -17.95
C LEU A 25 -12.54 5.15 -16.51
N ARG A 26 -11.91 6.29 -16.21
CA ARG A 26 -11.85 6.82 -14.82
C ARG A 26 -13.24 7.08 -14.23
N LYS A 27 -14.22 7.47 -15.05
CA LYS A 27 -15.62 7.69 -14.62
C LYS A 27 -16.38 6.40 -14.31
N GLU A 28 -15.89 5.27 -14.84
CA GLU A 28 -16.51 3.94 -14.73
C GLU A 28 -15.65 3.01 -13.87
N ALA A 29 -14.63 3.57 -13.20
CA ALA A 29 -13.74 2.79 -12.37
C ALA A 29 -14.53 2.16 -11.22
N PRO A 30 -14.41 0.83 -11.01
CA PRO A 30 -15.01 0.20 -9.83
C PRO A 30 -14.38 0.80 -8.56
N PRO A 31 -15.02 0.66 -7.39
CA PRO A 31 -14.42 1.08 -6.13
C PRO A 31 -13.01 0.48 -5.98
N TYR A 32 -12.01 1.34 -5.80
CA TYR A 32 -10.61 0.94 -5.66
C TYR A 32 -9.94 1.70 -4.52
N LYS A 33 -8.85 1.14 -4.01
CA LYS A 33 -8.00 1.78 -2.99
C LYS A 33 -6.62 2.07 -3.60
N PRO A 34 -6.18 3.34 -3.68
CA PRO A 34 -4.79 3.62 -4.01
C PRO A 34 -3.87 3.07 -2.92
N LEU A 35 -2.75 2.50 -3.36
CA LEU A 35 -1.67 2.06 -2.48
C LEU A 35 -0.58 3.12 -2.45
N SER A 36 -0.28 3.58 -1.24
CA SER A 36 0.73 4.57 -0.93
C SER A 36 1.87 3.90 -0.18
N TYR A 37 2.95 3.61 -0.89
CA TYR A 37 4.10 2.87 -0.37
C TYR A 37 5.41 3.47 -0.88
N THR A 38 6.55 3.02 -0.36
CA THR A 38 7.87 3.33 -0.92
C THR A 38 8.30 2.22 -1.86
N TRP A 39 8.99 2.54 -2.94
CA TRP A 39 9.45 1.48 -3.86
C TRP A 39 10.51 0.55 -3.23
N GLY A 40 11.17 1.00 -2.15
CA GLY A 40 12.27 0.27 -1.52
C GLY A 40 13.61 0.48 -2.23
N GLN A 41 14.69 0.07 -1.56
CA GLN A 41 16.07 0.17 -2.08
C GLN A 41 16.43 -0.99 -3.02
N GLN A 42 15.79 -2.14 -2.84
CA GLN A 42 16.08 -3.33 -3.64
C GLN A 42 15.43 -3.24 -5.02
N ASP A 43 16.12 -3.76 -6.02
CA ASP A 43 15.59 -3.86 -7.38
C ASP A 43 14.51 -4.94 -7.50
N ALA A 44 13.84 -4.98 -8.65
CA ALA A 44 12.76 -5.92 -8.90
C ALA A 44 13.29 -7.35 -8.99
N SER A 45 13.10 -8.12 -7.92
CA SER A 45 13.52 -9.52 -7.78
C SER A 45 12.37 -10.49 -7.47
N CYS A 46 11.18 -9.96 -7.16
CA CYS A 46 9.97 -10.73 -6.91
C CYS A 46 9.08 -10.73 -8.14
N SER A 47 8.13 -11.66 -8.23
CA SER A 47 7.19 -11.75 -9.35
C SER A 47 5.75 -11.86 -8.88
N ILE A 48 4.86 -11.15 -9.57
CA ILE A 48 3.42 -11.33 -9.50
C ILE A 48 2.92 -11.83 -10.85
N TRP A 49 2.00 -12.78 -10.84
CA TRP A 49 1.34 -13.23 -12.07
C TRP A 49 0.20 -12.28 -12.39
N LEU A 50 0.28 -11.65 -13.57
CA LEU A 50 -0.74 -10.74 -14.07
C LEU A 50 -1.49 -11.38 -15.24
N ARG A 51 -2.79 -11.13 -15.28
CA ARG A 51 -3.64 -11.43 -16.44
C ARG A 51 -4.47 -10.21 -16.75
N ASP A 52 -4.54 -9.79 -18.02
CA ASP A 52 -5.50 -8.77 -18.43
C ASP A 52 -6.90 -9.38 -18.43
N THR A 53 -7.93 -8.63 -18.04
CA THR A 53 -9.32 -9.10 -18.16
C THR A 53 -9.71 -9.50 -19.58
N GLU A 54 -9.04 -8.96 -20.59
CA GLU A 54 -9.26 -9.32 -22.00
C GLU A 54 -8.41 -10.52 -22.47
N ASP A 55 -7.30 -10.82 -21.77
CA ASP A 55 -6.40 -11.94 -22.08
C ASP A 55 -6.69 -13.17 -21.19
N SER A 56 -6.68 -14.37 -21.75
CA SER A 56 -6.81 -15.60 -20.95
C SER A 56 -5.48 -16.13 -20.37
N VAL A 57 -4.36 -15.43 -20.59
CA VAL A 57 -3.01 -15.92 -20.31
C VAL A 57 -2.37 -15.18 -19.14
N TRP A 58 -1.84 -15.93 -18.16
CA TRP A 58 -1.03 -15.40 -17.07
C TRP A 58 0.40 -15.10 -17.53
N LYS A 59 0.90 -13.92 -17.19
CA LYS A 59 2.25 -13.45 -17.51
C LYS A 59 2.95 -13.01 -16.22
N PRO A 60 4.22 -13.38 -16.00
CA PRO A 60 4.96 -12.89 -14.84
C PRO A 60 5.28 -11.40 -15.02
N PHE A 61 5.17 -10.65 -13.93
CA PHE A 61 5.55 -9.24 -13.87
C PHE A 61 6.46 -9.01 -12.67
N SER A 62 7.65 -8.45 -12.93
CA SER A 62 8.65 -8.21 -11.89
C SER A 62 8.24 -7.03 -11.00
N ILE A 63 8.24 -7.26 -9.69
CA ILE A 63 7.99 -6.25 -8.67
C ILE A 63 9.12 -6.21 -7.65
N ARG A 64 9.23 -5.09 -6.94
CA ARG A 64 10.20 -4.94 -5.86
C ARG A 64 9.72 -5.66 -4.59
N PRO A 65 10.63 -6.18 -3.75
CA PRO A 65 10.28 -6.92 -2.54
C PRO A 65 9.32 -6.17 -1.60
N ASN A 66 9.48 -4.85 -1.43
CA ASN A 66 8.60 -4.08 -0.56
C ASN A 66 7.14 -4.07 -1.04
N LEU A 67 6.93 -4.04 -2.37
CA LEU A 67 5.58 -4.17 -2.93
C LEU A 67 5.06 -5.59 -2.79
N GLU A 68 5.91 -6.60 -2.99
CA GLU A 68 5.52 -8.00 -2.83
C GLU A 68 5.01 -8.28 -1.42
N SER A 69 5.76 -7.87 -0.39
CA SER A 69 5.36 -8.05 1.02
C SER A 69 4.03 -7.37 1.31
N CYS A 70 3.88 -6.12 0.89
CA CYS A 70 2.64 -5.37 1.02
C CYS A 70 1.44 -6.09 0.37
N LEU A 71 1.60 -6.57 -0.86
CA LEU A 71 0.53 -7.28 -1.57
C LEU A 71 0.19 -8.63 -0.93
N LYS A 72 1.17 -9.36 -0.37
CA LYS A 72 0.91 -10.60 0.38
C LYS A 72 0.09 -10.31 1.63
N GLN A 73 0.49 -9.32 2.43
CA GLN A 73 -0.25 -8.95 3.63
C GLN A 73 -1.67 -8.48 3.31
N LEU A 74 -1.84 -7.61 2.31
CA LEU A 74 -3.16 -7.14 1.88
C LEU A 74 -4.08 -8.28 1.40
N ARG A 75 -3.50 -9.33 0.80
CA ARG A 75 -4.23 -10.53 0.37
C ARG A 75 -4.65 -11.40 1.56
N GLU A 76 -3.84 -11.49 2.61
CA GLU A 76 -4.14 -12.28 3.81
C GLU A 76 -5.21 -11.63 4.70
N GLU A 77 -5.26 -10.29 4.75
CA GLU A 77 -6.24 -9.55 5.55
C GLU A 77 -7.68 -9.62 5.00
N VAL A 78 -7.89 -10.19 3.81
CA VAL A 78 -9.20 -10.23 3.15
C VAL A 78 -9.51 -11.57 2.48
N GLN A 79 -10.74 -12.02 2.69
CA GLN A 79 -11.27 -13.23 2.04
C GLN A 79 -11.65 -13.00 0.57
N GLU A 80 -11.93 -11.74 0.18
CA GLU A 80 -12.36 -11.37 -1.16
C GLU A 80 -11.29 -10.58 -1.91
N ALA A 81 -11.33 -10.65 -3.25
CA ALA A 81 -10.42 -9.91 -4.11
C ALA A 81 -10.50 -8.39 -3.89
N GLN A 82 -9.36 -7.72 -3.71
CA GLN A 82 -9.31 -6.26 -3.57
C GLN A 82 -8.91 -5.59 -4.88
N VAL A 83 -9.59 -4.50 -5.23
CA VAL A 83 -9.19 -3.63 -6.35
C VAL A 83 -8.34 -2.49 -5.82
N LEU A 84 -7.10 -2.43 -6.31
CA LEU A 84 -6.08 -1.49 -5.91
C LEU A 84 -5.66 -0.62 -7.09
N TRP A 85 -5.17 0.58 -6.79
CA TRP A 85 -4.32 1.30 -7.72
C TRP A 85 -2.89 1.29 -7.18
N VAL A 86 -1.97 0.67 -7.91
CA VAL A 86 -0.56 0.53 -7.53
C VAL A 86 0.27 1.10 -8.66
N ASP A 87 1.06 2.14 -8.42
CA ASP A 87 1.81 2.85 -9.46
C ASP A 87 2.73 1.93 -10.29
N ALA A 88 3.41 0.98 -9.66
CA ALA A 88 4.33 0.05 -10.33
C ALA A 88 3.65 -0.84 -11.38
N THR A 89 2.36 -1.18 -11.22
CA THR A 89 1.63 -2.04 -12.16
C THR A 89 0.62 -1.27 -13.01
N CYS A 90 0.01 -0.22 -12.45
CA CYS A 90 -1.04 0.58 -13.07
C CYS A 90 -0.49 1.70 -13.98
N ILE A 91 0.80 2.03 -13.87
CA ILE A 91 1.50 2.96 -14.77
C ILE A 91 2.49 2.17 -15.62
N ASN A 92 2.63 2.56 -16.89
CA ASN A 92 3.55 1.90 -17.80
C ASN A 92 4.90 2.55 -17.58
N GLN A 93 5.73 1.88 -16.79
CA GLN A 93 7.03 2.42 -16.40
C GLN A 93 7.99 2.58 -17.58
N LEU A 94 7.71 1.93 -18.72
CA LEU A 94 8.50 2.03 -19.95
C LEU A 94 8.04 3.16 -20.88
N ASN A 95 6.86 3.75 -20.66
CA ASN A 95 6.34 4.85 -21.47
C ASN A 95 6.40 6.16 -20.70
N ASN A 96 7.46 6.94 -20.94
CA ASN A 96 7.66 8.23 -20.25
C ASN A 96 6.52 9.24 -20.47
N VAL A 97 5.87 9.21 -21.63
CA VAL A 97 4.74 10.10 -21.93
C VAL A 97 3.54 9.72 -21.08
N GLU A 98 3.19 8.43 -21.02
CA GLU A 98 2.11 7.96 -20.15
C GLU A 98 2.44 8.21 -18.67
N LYS A 99 3.68 7.88 -18.27
CA LYS A 99 4.15 8.06 -16.89
C LYS A 99 4.00 9.52 -16.46
N GLY A 100 4.44 10.48 -17.28
CA GLY A 100 4.27 11.90 -17.00
C GLY A 100 2.81 12.30 -16.80
N HIS A 101 1.90 11.85 -17.68
CA HIS A 101 0.47 12.10 -17.54
C HIS A 101 -0.13 11.45 -16.28
N GLN A 102 0.25 10.21 -15.94
CA GLN A 102 -0.26 9.53 -14.75
C GLN A 102 0.21 10.20 -13.47
N VAL A 103 1.50 10.54 -13.39
CA VAL A 103 2.08 11.29 -12.26
C VAL A 103 1.37 12.64 -12.09
N GLY A 104 1.13 13.36 -13.19
CA GLY A 104 0.38 14.62 -13.17
C GLY A 104 -1.11 14.50 -12.79
N THR A 105 -1.65 13.28 -12.68
CA THR A 105 -3.05 13.06 -12.26
C THR A 105 -3.18 12.20 -11.01
N ILE A 106 -2.08 12.02 -10.26
CA ILE A 106 -2.06 11.21 -9.05
C ILE A 106 -2.96 11.78 -7.96
N ASP A 107 -3.09 13.10 -7.88
CA ASP A 107 -3.98 13.77 -6.93
C ASP A 107 -5.44 13.31 -7.14
N LEU A 108 -5.87 13.16 -8.39
CA LEU A 108 -7.22 12.67 -8.73
C LEU A 108 -7.41 11.20 -8.36
N VAL A 109 -6.36 10.39 -8.48
CA VAL A 109 -6.40 8.98 -8.07
C VAL A 109 -6.55 8.88 -6.55
N TYR A 110 -5.83 9.72 -5.81
CA TYR A 110 -5.78 9.72 -4.35
C TYR A 110 -7.01 10.34 -3.68
N ARG A 111 -7.82 11.11 -4.42
CA ARG A 111 -9.17 11.57 -3.98
C ARG A 111 -10.20 10.45 -3.81
N SER A 112 -9.79 9.18 -3.95
CA SER A 112 -10.61 8.02 -3.61
C SER A 112 -11.11 8.07 -2.15
N GLN A 113 -12.21 7.37 -1.85
CA GLN A 113 -12.77 7.33 -0.50
C GLN A 113 -11.87 6.62 0.53
N ARG A 114 -10.93 5.78 0.09
CA ARG A 114 -10.08 4.97 0.97
C ARG A 114 -8.68 4.82 0.39
N LEU A 115 -7.68 5.23 1.16
CA LEU A 115 -6.26 5.10 0.84
C LEU A 115 -5.63 4.02 1.73
N ILE A 116 -4.79 3.17 1.16
CA ILE A 116 -3.93 2.26 1.94
C ILE A 116 -2.53 2.87 2.00
N ILE A 117 -2.01 2.99 3.22
CA ILE A 117 -0.62 3.41 3.47
C ILE A 117 0.16 2.20 3.95
N TRP A 118 1.21 1.85 3.21
CA TRP A 118 2.15 0.80 3.61
C TRP A 118 3.41 1.42 4.21
N LEU A 119 3.65 1.12 5.48
CA LEU A 119 4.81 1.61 6.23
C LEU A 119 5.96 0.61 6.27
N GLY A 120 5.88 -0.51 5.55
CA GLY A 120 6.81 -1.63 5.66
C GLY A 120 6.34 -2.68 6.65
N ASP A 121 7.06 -3.81 6.69
CA ASP A 121 6.75 -4.94 7.57
C ASP A 121 6.75 -4.54 9.06
N SER A 122 6.13 -5.37 9.90
CA SER A 122 6.20 -5.17 11.36
C SER A 122 7.65 -5.33 11.83
N SER A 123 8.16 -4.29 12.47
CA SER A 123 9.54 -4.21 12.98
C SER A 123 9.62 -3.11 14.03
N ASP A 124 10.66 -3.15 14.87
CA ASP A 124 10.97 -2.07 15.82
C ASP A 124 9.77 -1.73 16.74
N ASN A 125 9.01 -2.76 17.11
CA ASN A 125 7.77 -2.67 17.87
C ASN A 125 6.73 -1.73 17.26
N SER A 126 6.64 -1.67 15.93
CA SER A 126 5.67 -0.83 15.21
C SER A 126 4.23 -1.01 15.65
N ASP A 127 3.87 -2.19 16.15
CA ASP A 127 2.52 -2.46 16.67
C ASP A 127 2.21 -1.58 17.89
N LEU A 128 3.17 -1.43 18.82
CA LEU A 128 3.05 -0.50 19.95
C LEU A 128 2.87 0.95 19.47
N ALA A 129 3.61 1.34 18.43
CA ALA A 129 3.52 2.67 17.86
C ALA A 129 2.16 2.93 17.18
N ILE A 130 1.59 1.91 16.51
CA ILE A 130 0.26 2.00 15.89
C ILE A 130 -0.84 2.07 16.96
N ASP A 131 -0.70 1.32 18.06
CA ASP A 131 -1.63 1.35 19.19
C ASP A 131 -1.70 2.73 19.87
N LEU A 132 -0.66 3.57 19.75
CA LEU A 132 -0.70 4.97 20.18
C LEU A 132 -1.56 5.88 19.27
N GLY A 133 -1.82 5.49 18.03
CA GLY A 133 -2.50 6.33 17.03
C GLY A 133 -3.84 6.89 17.52
N PRO A 134 -4.77 6.07 18.06
CA PRO A 134 -6.03 6.54 18.63
C PRO A 134 -5.85 7.55 19.76
N LEU A 135 -4.82 7.37 20.61
CA LEU A 135 -4.50 8.30 21.69
C LEU A 135 -4.05 9.66 21.12
N MET A 136 -3.16 9.67 20.13
CA MET A 136 -2.71 10.91 19.49
C MET A 136 -3.86 11.67 18.80
N LEU A 137 -4.78 10.95 18.15
CA LEU A 137 -5.99 11.55 17.56
C LEU A 137 -6.90 12.19 18.62
N SER A 138 -7.05 11.55 19.79
CA SER A 138 -7.82 12.12 20.90
C SER A 138 -7.20 13.41 21.47
N MET A 139 -5.87 13.58 21.37
CA MET A 139 -5.18 14.82 21.74
C MET A 139 -5.51 15.99 20.81
N GLN A 140 -5.54 15.75 19.49
CA GLN A 140 -5.90 16.80 18.52
C GLN A 140 -7.31 17.33 18.76
N ASN A 141 -8.19 16.49 19.30
CA ASN A 141 -9.57 16.83 19.63
C ASN A 141 -9.76 17.40 21.05
N GLY A 142 -8.67 17.64 21.79
CA GLY A 142 -8.71 18.36 23.08
C GLY A 142 -9.25 17.57 24.27
N GLN A 143 -9.22 16.23 24.25
CA GLN A 143 -9.66 15.42 25.39
C GLN A 143 -8.57 15.33 26.46
N GLY A 144 -8.80 15.91 27.65
CA GLY A 144 -7.80 16.07 28.72
C GLY A 144 -7.36 14.79 29.47
N ILE A 145 -7.84 13.61 29.07
CA ILE A 145 -7.48 12.32 29.69
C ILE A 145 -6.06 11.87 29.30
N VAL A 146 -5.54 12.38 28.19
CA VAL A 146 -4.38 11.80 27.49
C VAL A 146 -3.03 12.17 28.11
N ALA A 147 -2.89 13.34 28.74
CA ALA A 147 -1.63 13.78 29.35
C ALA A 147 -1.11 12.78 30.40
N ARG A 148 -1.99 12.27 31.27
CA ARG A 148 -1.66 11.24 32.27
C ARG A 148 -1.36 9.87 31.66
N PHE A 149 -1.92 9.58 30.49
CA PHE A 149 -1.70 8.29 29.82
C PHE A 149 -0.33 8.25 29.13
N LEU A 150 0.13 9.40 28.62
CA LEU A 150 1.49 9.58 28.08
C LEU A 150 2.56 9.52 29.17
N GLU A 151 2.29 10.07 30.35
CA GLU A 151 3.15 9.94 31.54
C GLU A 151 3.31 8.48 31.99
N ASN A 152 2.34 7.62 31.64
CA ASN A 152 2.37 6.18 31.92
C ASN A 152 2.89 5.31 30.76
N GLN A 153 3.29 5.90 29.62
CA GLN A 153 3.90 5.14 28.53
C GLN A 153 5.37 4.85 28.83
N THR A 154 5.82 3.66 28.42
CA THR A 154 7.21 3.24 28.60
C THR A 154 8.13 3.94 27.60
N ASP A 155 9.41 4.06 27.94
CA ASP A 155 10.45 4.53 27.01
C ASP A 155 10.46 3.71 25.70
N GLU A 156 10.14 2.42 25.79
CA GLU A 156 10.01 1.51 24.64
C GLU A 156 8.91 1.92 23.67
N THR A 157 7.79 2.42 24.20
CA THR A 157 6.63 2.86 23.40
C THR A 157 6.97 4.14 22.63
N TRP A 158 7.70 5.06 23.27
CA TRP A 158 8.21 6.27 22.62
C TRP A 158 9.29 5.96 21.58
N ALA A 159 10.20 5.02 21.88
CA ALA A 159 11.21 4.56 20.92
C ALA A 159 10.54 3.97 19.67
N ALA A 160 9.54 3.10 19.85
CA ALA A 160 8.78 2.51 18.76
C ALA A 160 8.11 3.58 17.86
N LEU A 161 7.50 4.60 18.47
CA LEU A 161 6.90 5.70 17.71
C LEU A 161 7.95 6.48 16.90
N ILE A 162 9.08 6.80 17.53
CA ILE A 162 10.19 7.50 16.87
C ILE A 162 10.72 6.68 15.68
N ASP A 163 10.88 5.38 15.84
CA ASP A 163 11.37 4.50 14.78
C ASP A 163 10.35 4.35 13.65
N LEU A 164 9.05 4.30 13.97
CA LEU A 164 7.97 4.30 12.98
C LEU A 164 7.98 5.58 12.12
N ILE A 165 8.06 6.78 12.73
CA ILE A 165 8.04 8.05 11.98
C ILE A 165 9.32 8.31 11.20
N LYS A 166 10.43 7.62 11.52
CA LYS A 166 11.68 7.66 10.75
C LYS A 166 11.64 6.77 9.52
N ARG A 167 10.63 5.90 9.36
CA ARG A 167 10.55 4.99 8.22
C ARG A 167 10.52 5.77 6.89
N PRO A 168 11.07 5.19 5.79
CA PRO A 168 11.25 5.89 4.52
C PRO A 168 9.96 6.52 3.93
N TRP A 169 8.80 5.99 4.29
CA TRP A 169 7.53 6.53 3.83
C TRP A 169 7.29 7.98 4.29
N PHE A 170 7.66 8.34 5.53
CA PHE A 170 7.45 9.67 6.08
C PHE A 170 8.43 10.72 5.53
N THR A 171 9.60 10.29 5.07
CA THR A 171 10.65 11.16 4.55
C THR A 171 10.59 11.32 3.03
N ARG A 172 9.72 10.57 2.35
CA ARG A 172 9.56 10.71 0.91
C ARG A 172 8.92 12.06 0.57
N ARG A 173 9.47 12.73 -0.43
CA ARG A 173 8.78 13.78 -1.18
C ARG A 173 8.26 13.16 -2.46
N TRP A 174 6.99 13.39 -2.76
CA TRP A 174 6.50 13.27 -4.13
C TRP A 174 7.14 14.44 -4.90
N VAL A 175 8.14 14.15 -5.73
CA VAL A 175 8.74 15.12 -6.68
C VAL A 175 8.11 14.91 -8.03
#